data_AF-A0A087SP12-F1
#
_entry.id   AF-A0A087SP12-F1
#
_cell.length_a   1.000
_cell.length_b   1.000
_cell.length_c   1.000
_cell.angle_alpha   90.00
_cell.angle_beta   90.00
_cell.angle_gamma   90.00
#
_symmetry.space_group_name_H-M   'P 1'
#
loop_
_entity.id
_entity.type
_entity.pdbx_description
1 polymer ?
#
loop_
_entity_poly.entity_id
_entity_poly.type
_entity_poly.pdbx_seq_one_letter_code
_entity_poly.pdbx_strand_id
1 'polypeptide(L)'
;MPPATRATGPRNVEVTVLLLDIGASMHADLDSAAHALSAYVETRMLSRPNSDLALVYFGTSGTSNELHDEAASAGDPTQYLHISVVHALQQPGLSMLRSLRQVPRGDGESDFVDALTVALDSLYKAVALRDELQGPRVAKRIVLLSQLATQIKPDPGNAFKDTLVRKLAQQGVTLDLVCLHPYLAVPGTRAQLQYILDNVKVAKKTNQEKLPSLGKESPFDSTDPAASHGLTLAREYRVAEEGDAGEEVAQEERVKVYRVC
;
A
#
# COMPACT_ATOMS: atom_id res chain seq x y z
N MET A 1 -16.37 -28.75 -28.23
CA MET A 1 -16.31 -27.83 -27.08
C MET A 1 -14.99 -27.07 -27.17
N PRO A 2 -14.99 -25.73 -27.22
CA PRO A 2 -13.74 -24.99 -27.12
C PRO A 2 -13.19 -25.17 -25.70
N PRO A 3 -11.86 -25.29 -25.52
CA PRO A 3 -11.28 -25.38 -24.20
C PRO A 3 -11.54 -24.08 -23.44
N ALA A 4 -12.04 -24.19 -22.21
CA ALA A 4 -12.19 -23.07 -21.30
C ALA A 4 -10.83 -22.39 -21.10
N THR A 5 -10.67 -21.20 -21.69
CA THR A 5 -9.56 -20.29 -21.43
C THR A 5 -9.58 -19.96 -19.95
N ARG A 6 -8.70 -20.63 -19.18
CA ARG A 6 -8.38 -20.22 -17.81
C ARG A 6 -7.89 -18.78 -17.90
N ALA A 7 -8.65 -17.83 -17.34
CA ALA A 7 -8.21 -16.45 -17.20
C ALA A 7 -6.93 -16.40 -16.34
N THR A 8 -5.78 -16.36 -17.02
CA THR A 8 -4.43 -16.16 -16.49
C THR A 8 -4.19 -14.69 -16.18
N GLY A 9 -5.11 -14.08 -15.42
CA GLY A 9 -4.89 -12.74 -14.86
C GLY A 9 -4.06 -12.84 -13.57
N PRO A 10 -3.22 -11.83 -13.25
CA PRO A 10 -2.46 -11.78 -12.00
C PRO A 10 -3.40 -11.97 -10.80
N ARG A 11 -3.00 -12.88 -9.89
CA ARG A 11 -3.73 -13.12 -8.64
C ARG A 11 -3.40 -12.00 -7.65
N ASN A 12 -4.42 -11.37 -7.09
CA ASN A 12 -4.35 -10.35 -6.03
C ASN A 12 -3.62 -9.05 -6.42
N VAL A 13 -4.11 -8.35 -7.44
CA VAL A 13 -3.70 -6.96 -7.71
C VAL A 13 -4.48 -6.02 -6.78
N GLU A 14 -3.78 -5.11 -6.12
CA GLU A 14 -4.37 -4.12 -5.23
C GLU A 14 -3.96 -2.72 -5.66
N VAL A 15 -4.91 -1.81 -5.66
CA VAL A 15 -4.74 -0.43 -6.10
C VAL A 15 -5.24 0.46 -4.97
N THR A 16 -4.35 1.26 -4.39
CA THR A 16 -4.67 2.05 -3.20
C THR A 16 -4.27 3.51 -3.37
N VAL A 17 -5.19 4.42 -3.09
CA VAL A 17 -4.88 5.85 -2.93
C VAL A 17 -4.69 6.15 -1.45
N LEU A 18 -3.53 6.67 -1.08
CA LEU A 18 -3.24 7.21 0.24
C LEU A 18 -3.61 8.68 0.24
N LEU A 19 -4.63 9.04 1.01
CA LEU A 19 -5.14 10.40 1.14
C LEU A 19 -4.76 10.93 2.53
N LEU A 20 -3.77 11.82 2.58
CA LEU A 20 -3.22 12.36 3.82
C LEU A 20 -3.61 13.83 4.00
N ASP A 21 -4.20 14.12 5.15
CA ASP A 21 -4.44 15.47 5.63
C ASP A 21 -3.14 16.08 6.18
N ILE A 22 -2.71 17.18 5.57
CA ILE A 22 -1.51 17.92 5.96
C ILE A 22 -1.85 19.34 6.46
N GLY A 23 -3.13 19.64 6.67
CA GLY A 23 -3.61 20.94 7.11
C GLY A 23 -3.23 21.23 8.57
N ALA A 24 -3.44 22.48 8.99
CA ALA A 24 -3.02 22.98 10.31
C ALA A 24 -3.48 22.10 11.49
N SER A 25 -4.68 21.52 11.41
CA SER A 25 -5.20 20.63 12.46
C SER A 25 -4.35 19.37 12.66
N MET A 26 -3.80 18.82 11.58
CA MET A 26 -3.00 17.59 11.61
C MET A 26 -1.54 17.80 11.99
N HIS A 27 -1.02 19.03 12.05
CA HIS A 27 0.41 19.31 12.26
C HIS A 27 1.01 18.67 13.52
N ALA A 28 0.20 18.45 14.56
CA ALA A 28 0.64 17.79 15.79
C ALA A 28 0.87 16.28 15.60
N ASP A 29 0.07 15.63 14.76
CA ASP A 29 0.12 14.17 14.51
C ASP A 29 0.79 13.81 13.18
N LEU A 30 1.12 14.81 12.35
CA LEU A 30 1.55 14.62 10.97
C LEU A 30 2.79 13.74 10.86
N ASP A 31 3.76 13.91 11.77
CA ASP A 31 4.97 13.09 11.79
C ASP A 31 4.65 11.61 12.11
N SER A 32 3.68 11.37 13.00
CA SER A 32 3.20 10.02 13.32
C SER A 32 2.42 9.41 12.14
N ALA A 33 1.59 10.20 11.47
CA ALA A 33 0.86 9.81 10.26
C ALA A 33 1.82 9.40 9.14
N ALA A 34 2.81 10.26 8.88
CA ALA A 34 3.87 10.09 7.90
C ALA A 34 4.70 8.84 8.17
N HIS A 35 5.05 8.59 9.44
CA HIS A 35 5.75 7.39 9.85
C HIS A 35 4.92 6.12 9.61
N ALA A 36 3.65 6.11 10.01
CA ALA A 36 2.76 4.98 9.80
C ALA A 36 2.55 4.66 8.31
N LEU A 37 2.37 5.70 7.48
CA LEU A 37 2.26 5.56 6.03
C LEU A 37 3.57 5.07 5.41
N SER A 38 4.72 5.56 5.88
CA SER A 38 6.03 5.08 5.41
C SER A 38 6.18 3.58 5.67
N ALA A 39 5.88 3.13 6.89
CA ALA A 39 5.91 1.71 7.24
C ALA A 39 4.93 0.87 6.40
N TYR A 40 3.73 1.42 6.11
CA TYR A 40 2.78 0.78 5.21
C TYR A 40 3.35 0.62 3.80
N VAL A 41 3.92 1.69 3.22
CA VAL A 41 4.52 1.67 1.87
C VAL A 41 5.72 0.72 1.82
N GLU A 42 6.61 0.76 2.81
CA GLU A 42 7.76 -0.16 2.91
C GLU A 42 7.29 -1.62 2.96
N THR A 43 6.26 -1.93 3.74
CA THR A 43 5.67 -3.28 3.80
C THR A 43 5.11 -3.72 2.45
N ARG A 44 4.47 -2.80 1.71
CA ARG A 44 3.95 -3.07 0.37
C ARG A 44 5.08 -3.33 -0.63
N MET A 45 6.11 -2.51 -0.63
CA MET A 45 7.28 -2.69 -1.49
C MET A 45 7.98 -4.04 -1.27
N LEU A 46 8.14 -4.46 -0.02
CA LEU A 46 8.90 -5.68 0.32
C LEU A 46 8.08 -6.97 0.20
N SER A 47 6.79 -6.91 0.53
CA SER A 47 5.96 -8.11 0.72
C SER A 47 4.83 -8.28 -0.31
N ARG A 48 4.50 -7.23 -1.06
CA ARG A 48 3.33 -7.23 -1.98
C ARG A 48 3.69 -6.56 -3.31
N PRO A 49 4.44 -7.23 -4.20
CA PRO A 49 4.96 -6.62 -5.43
C PRO A 49 3.90 -6.20 -6.46
N ASN A 50 2.64 -6.65 -6.32
CA ASN A 50 1.53 -6.33 -7.25
C ASN A 50 0.58 -5.27 -6.66
N SER A 51 1.09 -4.33 -5.87
CA SER A 51 0.27 -3.23 -5.34
C SER A 51 0.71 -1.88 -5.89
N ASP A 52 -0.19 -1.21 -6.59
CA ASP A 52 -0.01 0.16 -7.05
C ASP A 52 -0.53 1.12 -5.98
N LEU A 53 0.26 2.14 -5.67
CA LEU A 53 -0.07 3.17 -4.71
C LEU A 53 -0.09 4.55 -5.39
N ALA A 54 -1.05 5.38 -5.01
CA ALA A 54 -1.05 6.81 -5.26
C ALA A 54 -0.95 7.55 -3.93
N LEU A 55 -0.38 8.76 -3.95
CA LEU A 55 -0.28 9.62 -2.78
C LEU A 55 -0.89 10.99 -3.09
N VAL A 56 -1.88 11.37 -2.29
CA VAL A 56 -2.60 12.64 -2.41
C VAL A 56 -2.54 13.34 -1.06
N TYR A 57 -2.18 14.62 -1.09
CA TYR A 57 -2.24 15.50 0.08
C TYR A 57 -3.42 16.45 -0.06
N PHE A 58 -4.11 16.71 1.05
CA PHE A 58 -5.07 17.80 1.15
C PHE A 58 -4.75 18.68 2.36
N GLY A 59 -5.14 19.95 2.28
CA GLY A 59 -4.68 21.01 3.16
C GLY A 59 -3.37 21.65 2.68
N THR A 60 -2.98 21.45 1.42
CA THR A 60 -1.74 21.97 0.85
C THR A 60 -1.80 23.47 0.59
N SER A 61 -0.68 24.19 0.73
CA SER A 61 -0.61 25.63 0.43
C SER A 61 -0.95 25.96 -1.02
N GLY A 62 -0.57 25.07 -1.96
CA GLY A 62 -0.93 25.17 -3.37
C GLY A 62 -1.96 24.11 -3.79
N THR A 63 -2.31 24.11 -5.08
CA THR A 63 -3.22 23.14 -5.69
C THR A 63 -2.52 22.49 -6.89
N SER A 64 -2.59 21.17 -6.99
CA SER A 64 -2.00 20.41 -8.10
C SER A 64 -2.81 19.15 -8.33
N ASN A 65 -3.95 19.29 -9.01
CA ASN A 65 -4.80 18.16 -9.39
C ASN A 65 -5.57 18.48 -10.67
N GLU A 66 -5.75 17.48 -11.54
CA GLU A 66 -6.40 17.66 -12.85
C GLU A 66 -7.86 18.11 -12.73
N LEU A 67 -8.56 17.69 -11.69
CA LEU A 67 -9.98 18.02 -11.50
C LEU A 67 -10.18 19.52 -11.24
N HIS A 68 -9.21 20.17 -10.58
CA HIS A 68 -9.16 21.63 -10.45
C HIS A 68 -8.94 22.30 -11.81
N ASP A 69 -8.03 21.79 -12.64
CA ASP A 69 -7.76 22.36 -13.97
C ASP A 69 -8.99 22.27 -14.89
N GLU A 70 -9.70 21.15 -14.83
CA GLU A 70 -10.98 20.93 -15.53
C GLU A 70 -12.07 21.89 -15.02
N ALA A 71 -12.21 22.03 -13.70
CA ALA A 71 -13.19 22.95 -13.09
C ALA A 71 -12.90 24.41 -13.47
N ALA A 72 -11.62 24.83 -13.41
CA ALA A 72 -11.19 26.16 -13.83
C ALA A 72 -11.49 26.41 -15.31
N SER A 73 -11.23 25.43 -16.17
CA SER A 73 -11.56 25.49 -17.61
C SER A 73 -13.06 25.55 -17.88
N ALA A 74 -13.88 24.92 -17.02
CA ALA A 74 -15.33 24.97 -17.06
C ALA A 74 -15.93 26.24 -16.45
N GLY A 75 -15.11 27.15 -15.92
CA GLY A 75 -15.53 28.44 -15.36
C GLY A 75 -15.70 28.48 -13.84
N ASP A 76 -15.26 27.45 -13.12
CA ASP A 76 -15.28 27.40 -11.65
C ASP A 76 -13.88 27.13 -11.06
N PRO A 77 -13.02 28.15 -10.95
CA PRO A 77 -11.66 28.01 -10.43
C PRO A 77 -11.59 27.86 -8.90
N THR A 78 -12.73 27.73 -8.22
CA THR A 78 -12.78 27.67 -6.74
C THR A 78 -12.92 26.25 -6.21
N GLN A 79 -13.14 25.27 -7.08
CA GLN A 79 -13.30 23.88 -6.69
C GLN A 79 -11.96 23.15 -6.58
N TYR A 80 -11.92 22.17 -5.68
CA TYR A 80 -10.80 21.25 -5.49
C TYR A 80 -9.46 21.95 -5.17
N LEU A 81 -9.53 23.09 -4.47
CA LEU A 81 -8.37 23.85 -4.01
C LEU A 81 -7.64 23.14 -2.86
N HIS A 82 -6.36 23.47 -2.68
CA HIS A 82 -5.52 22.99 -1.58
C HIS A 82 -5.40 21.46 -1.51
N ILE A 83 -5.51 20.82 -2.68
CA ILE A 83 -5.34 19.38 -2.88
C ILE A 83 -4.27 19.16 -3.94
N SER A 84 -3.29 18.31 -3.64
CA SER A 84 -2.18 17.99 -4.53
C SER A 84 -2.01 16.48 -4.68
N VAL A 85 -2.05 16.00 -5.93
CA VAL A 85 -1.67 14.63 -6.28
C VAL A 85 -0.15 14.59 -6.38
N VAL A 86 0.50 14.07 -5.34
CA VAL A 86 1.97 14.07 -5.20
C VAL A 86 2.59 12.92 -5.99
N HIS A 87 1.94 11.75 -5.94
CA HIS A 87 2.31 10.59 -6.74
C HIS A 87 1.07 10.04 -7.41
N ALA A 88 1.08 10.03 -8.75
CA ALA A 88 0.09 9.30 -9.53
C ALA A 88 0.17 7.80 -9.22
N LEU A 89 -0.88 7.07 -9.60
CA LEU A 89 -1.01 5.65 -9.27
C LEU A 89 0.03 4.80 -9.99
N GLN A 90 1.02 4.30 -9.24
CA GLN A 90 2.16 3.55 -9.76
C GLN A 90 2.70 2.57 -8.71
N GLN A 91 3.63 1.70 -9.10
CA GLN A 91 4.34 0.87 -8.13
C GLN A 91 5.11 1.74 -7.13
N PRO A 92 5.00 1.48 -5.82
CA PRO A 92 5.67 2.28 -4.81
C PRO A 92 7.19 2.15 -4.90
N GLY A 93 7.86 3.28 -4.75
CA GLY A 93 9.31 3.37 -4.81
C GLY A 93 9.88 4.30 -3.75
N LEU A 94 11.20 4.47 -3.79
CA LEU A 94 11.92 5.34 -2.85
C LEU A 94 11.50 6.82 -2.95
N SER A 95 11.00 7.27 -4.11
CA SER A 95 10.48 8.63 -4.30
C SER A 95 9.28 8.90 -3.41
N MET A 96 8.32 7.98 -3.35
CA MET A 96 7.14 8.07 -2.48
C MET A 96 7.55 8.06 -0.99
N LEU A 97 8.50 7.21 -0.60
CA LEU A 97 9.02 7.19 0.76
C LEU A 97 9.71 8.51 1.14
N ARG A 98 10.45 9.14 0.22
CA ARG A 98 11.04 10.46 0.48
C ARG A 98 9.96 11.52 0.69
N SER A 99 8.91 11.53 -0.13
CA SER A 99 7.77 12.43 0.04
C SER A 99 7.05 12.22 1.38
N LEU A 100 6.92 10.97 1.84
CA LEU A 100 6.34 10.65 3.15
C LEU A 100 7.28 10.93 4.33
N ARG A 101 8.60 10.96 4.13
CA ARG A 101 9.56 11.36 5.18
C ARG A 101 9.72 12.88 5.28
N GLN A 102 9.32 13.61 4.25
CA GLN A 102 9.43 15.06 4.14
C GLN A 102 8.05 15.66 3.83
N VAL A 103 7.02 15.22 4.55
CA VAL A 103 5.66 15.74 4.35
C VAL A 103 5.66 17.24 4.70
N PRO A 104 5.24 18.12 3.78
CA PRO A 104 5.14 19.54 4.07
C PRO A 104 4.00 19.79 5.07
N ARG A 105 4.14 20.86 5.85
CA ARG A 105 3.05 21.38 6.68
C ARG A 105 2.26 22.36 5.84
N GLY A 106 1.03 21.98 5.49
CA GLY A 106 0.16 22.83 4.70
C GLY A 106 -0.66 23.78 5.56
N ASP A 107 -1.10 24.87 4.96
CA ASP A 107 -1.93 25.93 5.55
C ASP A 107 -3.22 26.20 4.75
N GLY A 108 -3.49 25.38 3.73
CA GLY A 108 -4.65 25.54 2.87
C GLY A 108 -5.95 25.02 3.50
N GLU A 109 -7.07 25.67 3.19
CA GLU A 109 -8.40 25.25 3.61
C GLU A 109 -9.05 24.36 2.54
N SER A 110 -8.94 23.04 2.70
CA SER A 110 -9.68 22.05 1.91
C SER A 110 -10.50 21.15 2.82
N ASP A 111 -11.67 20.72 2.35
CA ASP A 111 -12.42 19.68 3.02
C ASP A 111 -12.03 18.27 2.52
N PHE A 112 -12.31 17.25 3.34
CA PHE A 112 -11.99 15.87 3.00
C PHE A 112 -12.88 15.32 1.87
N VAL A 113 -13.99 15.99 1.55
CA VAL A 113 -14.99 15.52 0.58
C VAL A 113 -14.53 15.83 -0.84
N ASP A 114 -14.03 17.04 -1.08
CA ASP A 114 -13.32 17.42 -2.30
C ASP A 114 -12.07 16.56 -2.48
N ALA A 115 -11.34 16.33 -1.38
CA ALA A 115 -10.15 15.47 -1.40
C ALA A 115 -10.48 14.02 -1.80
N LEU A 116 -11.57 13.45 -1.28
CA LEU A 116 -12.08 12.13 -1.68
C LEU A 116 -12.52 12.11 -3.15
N THR A 117 -13.10 13.21 -3.64
CA THR A 117 -13.53 13.33 -5.04
C THR A 117 -12.34 13.34 -5.99
N VAL A 118 -11.30 14.12 -5.67
CA VAL A 118 -10.03 14.13 -6.42
C VAL A 118 -9.36 12.75 -6.38
N ALA A 119 -9.33 12.08 -5.22
CA ALA A 119 -8.78 10.74 -5.07
C ALA A 119 -9.54 9.71 -5.92
N LEU A 120 -10.87 9.77 -5.93
CA LEU A 120 -11.72 8.88 -6.73
C LEU A 120 -11.56 9.12 -8.23
N ASP A 121 -11.50 10.40 -8.66
CA ASP A 121 -11.26 10.76 -10.06
C ASP A 121 -9.90 10.26 -10.55
N SER A 122 -8.84 10.55 -9.79
CA SER A 122 -7.47 10.09 -10.08
C SER A 122 -7.40 8.57 -10.17
N LEU A 123 -8.04 7.86 -9.24
CA LEU A 123 -8.13 6.40 -9.26
C LEU A 123 -8.87 5.89 -10.51
N TYR A 124 -10.03 6.48 -10.81
CA TYR A 124 -10.85 6.08 -11.94
C TYR A 124 -10.11 6.26 -13.28
N LYS A 125 -9.54 7.44 -13.52
CA LYS A 125 -8.75 7.74 -14.73
C LYS A 125 -7.57 6.77 -14.86
N ALA A 126 -6.83 6.57 -13.78
CA ALA A 126 -5.64 5.71 -13.80
C ALA A 126 -5.96 4.21 -13.96
N VAL A 127 -7.17 3.77 -13.56
CA VAL A 127 -7.67 2.41 -13.84
C VAL A 127 -8.21 2.30 -15.27
N ALA A 128 -8.90 3.33 -15.77
CA ALA A 128 -9.43 3.36 -17.13
C ALA A 128 -8.32 3.30 -18.20
N LEU A 129 -7.14 3.87 -17.91
CA LEU A 129 -5.98 3.83 -18.81
C LEU A 129 -5.24 2.48 -18.82
N ARG A 130 -5.51 1.59 -17.87
CA ARG A 130 -4.78 0.31 -17.70
C ARG A 130 -5.73 -0.86 -17.63
N ASP A 131 -5.91 -1.57 -18.76
CA ASP A 131 -6.83 -2.70 -18.89
C ASP A 131 -6.61 -3.79 -17.84
N GLU A 132 -5.37 -4.01 -17.41
CA GLU A 132 -4.99 -4.95 -16.35
C GLU A 132 -5.57 -4.61 -14.96
N LEU A 133 -5.92 -3.34 -14.72
CA LEU A 133 -6.52 -2.85 -13.46
C LEU A 133 -8.05 -2.81 -13.48
N GLN A 134 -8.68 -3.07 -14.63
CA GLN A 134 -10.15 -3.03 -14.79
C GLN A 134 -10.84 -4.34 -14.38
N GLY A 135 -10.07 -5.41 -14.13
CA GLY A 135 -10.61 -6.73 -13.81
C GLY A 135 -11.36 -6.77 -12.47
N PRO A 136 -12.39 -7.63 -12.32
CA PRO A 136 -13.19 -7.74 -11.10
C PRO A 136 -12.43 -8.31 -9.89
N ARG A 137 -11.18 -8.76 -10.08
CA ARG A 137 -10.28 -9.27 -9.04
C ARG A 137 -9.32 -8.21 -8.50
N VAL A 138 -9.36 -7.00 -9.04
CA VAL A 138 -8.52 -5.89 -8.61
C VAL A 138 -9.18 -5.24 -7.39
N ALA A 139 -8.52 -5.33 -6.24
CA ALA A 139 -9.00 -4.66 -5.04
C ALA A 139 -8.69 -3.17 -5.13
N LYS A 140 -9.72 -2.32 -5.09
CA LYS A 140 -9.57 -0.86 -5.16
C LYS A 140 -9.86 -0.24 -3.80
N ARG A 141 -8.96 0.62 -3.32
CA ARG A 141 -9.04 1.18 -1.97
C ARG A 141 -8.63 2.64 -1.93
N ILE A 142 -9.27 3.39 -1.06
CA ILE A 142 -8.81 4.70 -0.60
C ILE A 142 -8.58 4.60 0.90
N VAL A 143 -7.42 5.04 1.37
CA VAL A 143 -7.09 5.14 2.80
C VAL A 143 -7.01 6.62 3.15
N LEU A 144 -7.96 7.11 3.95
CA LEU A 144 -8.01 8.48 4.42
C LEU A 144 -7.39 8.59 5.81
N LEU A 145 -6.40 9.46 5.96
CA LEU A 145 -5.75 9.78 7.23
C LEU A 145 -6.00 11.25 7.56
N SER A 146 -6.83 11.51 8.55
CA SER A 146 -7.22 12.85 8.97
C SER A 146 -7.77 12.84 10.40
N GLN A 147 -7.74 13.99 11.07
CA GLN A 147 -8.46 14.23 12.31
C GLN A 147 -9.93 14.63 12.08
N LEU A 148 -10.35 14.85 10.83
CA LEU A 148 -11.69 15.31 10.46
C LEU A 148 -12.12 16.60 11.18
N ALA A 149 -11.15 17.47 11.48
CA ALA A 149 -11.37 18.72 12.20
C ALA A 149 -11.82 19.88 11.29
N THR A 150 -11.70 19.74 9.97
CA THR A 150 -12.11 20.74 8.99
C THR A 150 -13.62 20.70 8.77
N GLN A 151 -14.25 21.88 8.65
CA GLN A 151 -15.67 21.95 8.30
C GLN A 151 -15.85 21.54 6.83
N ILE A 152 -16.84 20.68 6.59
CA ILE A 152 -17.27 20.32 5.23
C ILE A 152 -18.15 21.41 4.63
N LYS A 153 -18.06 21.59 3.31
CA LYS A 153 -19.02 22.44 2.59
C LYS A 153 -20.46 21.96 2.83
N PRO A 154 -21.44 22.87 2.97
CA PRO A 154 -22.83 22.49 3.16
C PRO A 154 -23.34 21.67 1.97
N ASP A 155 -23.91 20.49 2.23
CA ASP A 155 -24.54 19.61 1.24
C ASP A 155 -26.07 19.58 1.45
N PRO A 156 -26.82 20.56 0.91
CA PRO A 156 -28.26 20.63 1.12
C PRO A 156 -28.94 19.38 0.55
N GLY A 157 -29.58 18.62 1.44
CA GLY A 157 -30.30 17.39 1.07
C GLY A 157 -29.41 16.16 0.87
N ASN A 158 -28.13 16.20 1.25
CA ASN A 158 -27.17 15.09 1.10
C ASN A 158 -26.93 14.61 -0.35
N ALA A 159 -27.25 15.44 -1.35
CA ALA A 159 -27.21 15.03 -2.75
C ALA A 159 -25.78 14.70 -3.21
N PHE A 160 -24.80 15.46 -2.72
CA PHE A 160 -23.39 15.22 -3.03
C PHE A 160 -22.89 13.94 -2.36
N LYS A 161 -23.15 13.78 -1.07
CA LYS A 161 -22.79 12.57 -0.29
C LYS A 161 -23.33 11.31 -0.96
N ASP A 162 -24.61 11.30 -1.31
CA ASP A 162 -25.25 10.14 -1.93
C ASP A 162 -24.64 9.83 -3.30
N THR A 163 -24.21 10.85 -4.03
CA THR A 163 -23.52 10.68 -5.31
C THR A 163 -22.13 10.10 -5.13
N LEU A 164 -21.36 10.57 -4.15
CA LEU A 164 -20.05 10.02 -3.81
C LEU A 164 -20.14 8.54 -3.40
N VAL A 165 -21.09 8.21 -2.50
CA VAL A 165 -21.33 6.83 -2.05
C VAL A 165 -21.72 5.93 -3.22
N ARG A 166 -22.62 6.39 -4.10
CA ARG A 166 -22.99 5.66 -5.31
C ARG A 166 -21.79 5.41 -6.22
N LYS A 167 -20.95 6.43 -6.46
CA LYS A 167 -19.75 6.27 -7.31
C LYS A 167 -18.75 5.29 -6.71
N LEU A 168 -18.48 5.35 -5.40
CA LEU A 168 -17.61 4.39 -4.71
C LEU A 168 -18.14 2.95 -4.84
N ALA A 169 -19.43 2.76 -4.60
CA ALA A 169 -20.08 1.45 -4.71
C ALA A 169 -20.06 0.89 -6.15
N GLN A 170 -20.39 1.72 -7.14
CA GLN A 170 -20.38 1.32 -8.56
C GLN A 170 -18.97 0.92 -9.04
N GLN A 171 -17.94 1.58 -8.52
CA GLN A 171 -16.55 1.32 -8.90
C GLN A 171 -15.89 0.22 -8.07
N GLY A 172 -16.59 -0.32 -7.05
CA GLY A 172 -16.06 -1.35 -6.15
C GLY A 172 -14.91 -0.86 -5.27
N VAL A 173 -14.92 0.43 -4.89
CA VAL A 173 -13.86 1.05 -4.09
C VAL A 173 -14.22 0.97 -2.61
N THR A 174 -13.30 0.45 -1.79
CA THR A 174 -13.43 0.45 -0.33
C THR A 174 -12.75 1.68 0.27
N LEU A 175 -13.36 2.28 1.28
CA LEU A 175 -12.78 3.40 2.03
C LEU A 175 -12.35 2.94 3.43
N ASP A 176 -11.07 3.10 3.76
CA ASP A 176 -10.53 2.92 5.10
C ASP A 176 -10.25 4.30 5.71
N LEU A 177 -10.70 4.53 6.94
CA LEU A 177 -10.47 5.78 7.68
C LEU A 177 -9.53 5.51 8.87
N VAL A 178 -8.49 6.34 9.00
CA VAL A 178 -7.54 6.30 10.12
C VAL A 178 -7.54 7.67 10.80
N CYS A 179 -8.02 7.70 12.05
CA CYS A 179 -7.98 8.88 12.92
C CYS A 179 -6.88 8.69 13.98
N LEU A 180 -5.96 9.66 14.10
CA LEU A 180 -4.79 9.55 14.97
C LEU A 180 -5.05 10.01 16.41
N HIS A 181 -6.06 10.86 16.63
CA HIS A 181 -6.51 11.24 17.96
C HIS A 181 -7.72 10.40 18.39
N PRO A 182 -7.55 9.46 19.32
CA PRO A 182 -8.67 8.90 20.06
C PRO A 182 -9.01 9.87 21.19
N TYR A 183 -10.08 10.66 21.08
CA TYR A 183 -10.83 11.03 22.28
C TYR A 183 -11.61 9.80 22.77
N LEU A 184 -10.90 8.73 23.12
CA LEU A 184 -11.45 7.49 23.68
C LEU A 184 -10.44 6.86 24.66
N ALA A 185 -9.92 7.68 25.57
CA ALA A 185 -9.50 7.18 26.88
C ALA A 185 -10.73 7.10 27.82
N VAL A 186 -11.78 6.39 27.40
CA VAL A 186 -12.87 6.00 28.30
C VAL A 186 -12.52 4.62 28.84
N PRO A 187 -12.36 4.45 30.16
CA PRO A 187 -12.23 3.11 30.75
C PRO A 187 -13.52 2.33 30.46
N GLY A 188 -13.47 1.35 29.56
CA GLY A 188 -14.63 0.51 29.20
C GLY A 188 -14.71 0.07 27.75
N THR A 189 -14.08 0.78 26.81
CA THR A 189 -14.15 0.47 25.36
C THR A 189 -13.55 -0.90 25.02
N ARG A 190 -12.54 -1.33 25.78
CA ARG A 190 -11.92 -2.66 25.64
C ARG A 190 -12.87 -3.80 26.07
N ALA A 191 -13.82 -3.55 26.95
CA ALA A 191 -14.82 -4.53 27.38
C ALA A 191 -16.01 -4.63 26.40
N GLN A 192 -16.40 -3.52 25.76
CA GLN A 192 -17.44 -3.52 24.72
C GLN A 192 -16.99 -4.20 23.42
N LEU A 193 -15.71 -4.09 23.04
CA LEU A 193 -15.15 -4.80 21.88
C LEU A 193 -15.10 -6.33 22.08
N GLN A 194 -15.02 -6.81 23.33
CA GLN A 194 -15.02 -8.24 23.63
C GLN A 194 -16.40 -8.89 23.45
N TYR A 195 -17.49 -8.12 23.57
CA TYR A 195 -18.88 -8.62 23.47
C TYR A 195 -19.35 -8.87 22.03
N ILE A 196 -18.72 -8.22 21.03
CA ILE A 196 -19.06 -8.39 19.60
C ILE A 196 -18.37 -9.62 18.97
N LEU A 197 -17.38 -10.20 19.65
CA LEU A 197 -16.55 -11.29 19.09
C LEU A 197 -17.15 -12.69 19.22
N ASP A 198 -18.30 -12.85 19.87
CA ASP A 198 -18.99 -14.14 19.95
C ASP A 198 -19.83 -14.37 18.69
N ASN A 199 -19.17 -14.75 17.58
CA ASN A 199 -19.67 -15.64 16.51
C ASN A 199 -18.69 -15.71 15.30
N VAL A 200 -17.40 -15.92 15.54
CA VAL A 200 -16.42 -16.13 14.45
C VAL A 200 -15.88 -17.56 14.48
N LYS A 201 -16.07 -18.28 13.38
CA LYS A 201 -15.40 -19.57 13.13
C LYS A 201 -13.89 -19.33 13.07
N VAL A 202 -13.15 -19.92 14.01
CA VAL A 202 -11.69 -19.91 14.03
C VAL A 202 -11.16 -20.93 13.01
N ALA A 203 -10.60 -20.45 11.90
CA ALA A 203 -9.70 -21.25 11.08
C ALA A 203 -8.26 -20.99 11.55
N LYS A 204 -7.67 -21.93 12.28
CA LYS A 204 -6.25 -21.86 12.65
C LYS A 204 -5.39 -22.08 11.40
N LYS A 205 -4.95 -21.00 10.79
CA LYS A 205 -3.85 -21.03 9.81
C LYS A 205 -2.64 -20.33 10.42
N THR A 206 -1.95 -21.02 11.32
CA THR A 206 -0.61 -20.61 11.77
C THR A 206 0.30 -20.65 10.54
N ASN A 207 0.63 -19.47 9.99
CA ASN A 207 1.61 -19.32 8.92
C ASN A 207 2.80 -18.57 9.53
N GLN A 208 3.97 -19.21 9.51
CA GLN A 208 5.20 -18.54 9.90
C GLN A 208 5.61 -17.68 8.70
N GLU A 209 5.36 -16.37 8.76
CA GLU A 209 5.83 -15.45 7.73
C GLU A 209 7.35 -15.51 7.69
N LYS A 210 7.90 -16.00 6.57
CA LYS A 210 9.33 -16.05 6.32
C LYS A 210 9.70 -14.82 5.52
N LEU A 211 10.71 -14.09 5.97
CA LEU A 211 11.30 -13.02 5.17
C LEU A 211 11.81 -13.59 3.83
N PRO A 212 11.69 -12.84 2.72
CA PRO A 212 12.34 -13.21 1.48
C PRO A 212 13.86 -13.33 1.70
N SER A 213 14.48 -14.31 1.08
CA SER A 213 15.92 -14.54 1.22
C SER A 213 16.70 -13.42 0.53
N LEU A 214 17.76 -12.94 1.18
CA LEU A 214 18.76 -12.09 0.53
C LEU A 214 19.45 -12.88 -0.59
N GLY A 215 19.57 -12.26 -1.77
CA GLY A 215 20.42 -12.78 -2.83
C GLY A 215 21.88 -12.78 -2.39
N LYS A 216 22.65 -13.77 -2.84
CA LYS A 216 24.10 -13.74 -2.67
C LYS A 216 24.72 -13.16 -3.94
N GLU A 217 25.36 -12.00 -3.81
CA GLU A 217 26.03 -11.31 -4.91
C GLU A 217 27.54 -11.56 -4.87
N SER A 218 28.19 -11.51 -6.03
CA SER A 218 29.64 -11.58 -6.13
C SER A 218 30.30 -10.29 -5.61
N PRO A 219 31.54 -10.33 -5.12
CA PRO A 219 32.25 -9.14 -4.63
C PRO A 219 32.70 -8.17 -5.75
N PHE A 220 32.42 -8.49 -7.01
CA PHE A 220 32.74 -7.65 -8.17
C PHE A 220 31.70 -6.55 -8.34
N ASP A 221 32.16 -5.36 -8.73
CA ASP A 221 31.28 -4.22 -8.97
C ASP A 221 30.34 -4.49 -10.14
N SER A 222 29.13 -3.93 -10.11
CA SER A 222 28.05 -4.16 -11.09
C SER A 222 28.40 -3.77 -12.53
N THR A 223 29.52 -3.08 -12.72
CA THR A 223 30.05 -2.62 -14.01
C THR A 223 31.14 -3.56 -14.57
N ASP A 224 31.59 -4.56 -13.80
CA ASP A 224 32.61 -5.52 -14.21
C ASP A 224 31.98 -6.63 -15.07
N PRO A 225 32.50 -6.92 -16.29
CA PRO A 225 32.01 -8.04 -17.11
C PRO A 225 32.16 -9.43 -16.45
N ALA A 226 32.94 -9.56 -15.37
CA ALA A 226 33.03 -10.77 -14.55
C ALA A 226 31.99 -10.85 -13.42
N ALA A 227 31.22 -9.79 -13.18
CA ALA A 227 30.13 -9.80 -12.21
C ALA A 227 29.00 -10.73 -12.70
N SER A 228 28.73 -11.78 -11.94
CA SER A 228 27.63 -12.70 -12.22
C SER A 228 26.50 -12.45 -11.22
N HIS A 229 25.26 -12.39 -11.73
CA HIS A 229 24.05 -12.24 -10.90
C HIS A 229 23.71 -13.48 -10.05
N GLY A 230 24.65 -14.41 -9.84
CA GLY A 230 24.43 -15.62 -9.05
C GLY A 230 25.72 -16.33 -8.68
N LEU A 231 25.92 -16.54 -7.37
CA LEU A 231 26.95 -17.46 -6.87
C LEU A 231 26.55 -18.91 -7.16
N THR A 232 27.37 -19.64 -7.91
CA THR A 232 27.24 -21.09 -8.04
C THR A 232 27.87 -21.76 -6.82
N LEU A 233 27.04 -22.31 -5.93
CA LEU A 233 27.51 -23.05 -4.76
C LEU A 233 27.76 -24.51 -5.16
N ALA A 234 29.01 -24.86 -5.44
CA ALA A 234 29.44 -26.25 -5.46
C ALA A 234 29.50 -26.78 -4.02
N ARG A 235 28.98 -27.98 -3.78
CA ARG A 235 29.03 -28.66 -2.49
C ARG A 235 29.80 -29.96 -2.68
N GLU A 236 30.94 -30.06 -2.01
CA GLU A 236 31.70 -31.31 -1.88
C GLU A 236 31.32 -31.99 -0.57
N TYR A 237 31.21 -33.32 -0.58
CA TYR A 237 30.96 -34.13 0.61
C TYR A 237 32.19 -34.99 0.86
N ARG A 238 32.68 -35.01 2.11
CA ARG A 238 33.83 -35.83 2.51
C ARG A 238 33.48 -36.68 3.73
N VAL A 239 34.11 -37.85 3.85
CA VAL A 239 34.03 -38.67 5.06
C VAL A 239 34.69 -37.93 6.22
N ALA A 240 34.03 -37.89 7.38
CA ALA A 240 34.59 -37.28 8.58
C ALA A 240 35.60 -38.23 9.24
N GLU A 241 36.86 -38.20 8.81
CA GLU A 241 37.99 -38.88 9.45
C GLU A 241 38.76 -37.93 10.39
N GLU A 242 39.63 -38.45 11.26
CA GLU A 242 40.51 -37.63 12.11
C GLU A 242 41.56 -36.91 11.24
N GLY A 243 41.26 -35.66 10.87
CA GLY A 243 42.12 -34.80 10.04
C GLY A 243 41.54 -34.51 8.66
N ASP A 244 42.21 -33.68 7.87
CA ASP A 244 41.73 -33.17 6.57
C ASP A 244 41.88 -34.19 5.40
N ALA A 245 41.95 -35.49 5.74
CA ALA A 245 42.30 -36.58 4.84
C ALA A 245 41.10 -37.41 4.34
N GLY A 246 39.86 -36.99 4.62
CA GLY A 246 38.66 -37.74 4.25
C GLY A 246 38.43 -37.82 2.74
N GLU A 247 38.08 -39.01 2.25
CA GLU A 247 37.76 -39.27 0.84
C GLU A 247 36.49 -38.53 0.40
N GLU A 248 36.49 -38.06 -0.86
CA GLU A 248 35.34 -37.41 -1.48
C GLU A 248 34.25 -38.44 -1.80
N VAL A 249 33.02 -38.14 -1.41
CA VAL A 249 31.86 -39.03 -1.59
C VAL A 249 30.87 -38.37 -2.54
N ALA A 250 30.47 -39.09 -3.58
CA ALA A 250 29.47 -38.60 -4.52
C ALA A 250 28.10 -38.42 -3.85
N GLN A 251 27.31 -37.46 -4.31
CA GLN A 251 26.04 -37.11 -3.64
C GLN A 251 25.04 -38.29 -3.64
N GLU A 252 25.07 -39.12 -4.68
CA GLU A 252 24.26 -40.32 -4.90
C GLU A 252 24.59 -41.48 -3.97
N GLU A 253 25.81 -41.55 -3.43
CA GLU A 253 26.27 -42.64 -2.54
C GLU A 253 25.85 -42.43 -1.08
N ARG A 254 25.21 -41.29 -0.79
CA ARG A 254 24.82 -40.91 0.57
C ARG A 254 23.52 -41.60 1.00
N VAL A 255 23.59 -42.36 2.08
CA VAL A 255 22.42 -42.93 2.75
C VAL A 255 22.01 -42.07 3.93
N LYS A 256 20.74 -41.66 3.99
CA LYS A 256 20.18 -40.89 5.10
C LYS A 256 19.91 -41.81 6.30
N VAL A 257 20.70 -41.69 7.36
CA VAL A 257 20.54 -42.46 8.61
C VAL A 257 20.15 -41.52 9.74
N TYR A 258 19.36 -42.02 10.69
CA TYR A 258 18.95 -41.29 11.91
C TYR A 258 19.60 -41.94 13.13
N ARG A 259 20.10 -41.12 14.06
CA ARG A 259 20.63 -41.62 15.35
C ARG A 259 19.44 -41.99 16.24
N VAL A 260 19.34 -43.26 16.61
CA VAL A 260 18.39 -43.71 17.63
C VAL A 260 19.06 -43.45 18.99
N CYS A 261 18.53 -42.48 19.74
CA CYS A 261 18.90 -42.23 21.13
C CYS A 261 17.92 -42.95 22.05
#